data_AF-A0A9E4DXX6-F1
#
_entry.id   AF-A0A9E4DXX6-F1
#
_cell.length_a   1.000
_cell.length_b   1.000
_cell.length_c   1.000
_cell.angle_alpha   90.00
_cell.angle_beta   90.00
_cell.angle_gamma   90.00
#
_symmetry.space_group_name_H-M   'P 1'
#
loop_
_entity.id
_entity.type
_entity.pdbx_description
1 polymer ?
#
loop_
_entity_poly.entity_id
_entity_poly.type
_entity_poly.pdbx_seq_one_letter_code
_entity_poly.pdbx_strand_id
1 'polypeptide(L)'
;MKWSPRVKPIKIRRLYRAARLGLHDDDLLQTVGWELYGRCADIAAVADVYRDGLVPCPQCRTKVKRRIDPLFHASDGGTHENWFHCPHCTARLLWRDCREFLRESPRCFDCHNLLSGTEELWCSCGKRWDRKAYHRSVKARVRLPCPRCGLMIRKPVFESKEQVVRHRRSRPEIECPKCQAVAFHVHGNIECAVCGYKRRWRDYRKSLKKRDERLECASCGHSFRWQAWRKSARSLRTGNPRPAREFVERWPKCRTAKARMIQIDRLLQALHGRGALAPLFIVGAARNIRQMLDEFASQI
;
A
#
# COMPACT_ATOMS: atom_id res chain seq x y z
N MET A 1 -9.15 16.09 13.20
CA MET A 1 -8.75 15.84 11.79
C MET A 1 -9.99 15.52 11.00
N LYS A 2 -10.25 16.26 9.92
CA LYS A 2 -11.39 16.02 9.03
C LYS A 2 -10.87 15.33 7.78
N TRP A 3 -11.20 14.05 7.64
CA TRP A 3 -10.89 13.26 6.44
C TRP A 3 -11.94 13.51 5.37
N SER A 4 -11.53 13.43 4.11
CA SER A 4 -12.41 13.51 2.96
C SER A 4 -13.49 12.43 3.08
N PRO A 5 -14.76 12.78 2.88
CA PRO A 5 -15.86 11.84 3.00
C PRO A 5 -15.77 10.76 1.91
N ARG A 6 -16.48 9.65 2.13
CA ARG A 6 -16.72 8.67 1.08
C ARG A 6 -17.74 9.24 0.09
N VAL A 7 -17.59 8.90 -1.18
CA VAL A 7 -18.47 9.34 -2.26
C VAL A 7 -19.81 8.62 -2.15
N LYS A 8 -20.91 9.37 -2.35
CA LYS A 8 -22.25 8.80 -2.33
C LYS A 8 -22.50 8.01 -3.63
N PRO A 9 -22.97 6.75 -3.57
CA PRO A 9 -23.31 5.93 -4.75
C PRO A 9 -24.19 6.64 -5.78
N ILE A 10 -25.15 7.44 -5.31
CA ILE A 10 -26.10 8.15 -6.18
C ILE A 10 -25.42 9.10 -7.18
N LYS A 11 -24.31 9.75 -6.78
CA LYS A 11 -23.55 10.65 -7.66
C LYS A 11 -22.87 9.86 -8.77
N ILE A 12 -22.29 8.71 -8.44
CA ILE A 12 -21.62 7.83 -9.40
C ILE A 12 -22.66 7.23 -10.36
N ARG A 13 -23.82 6.75 -9.85
CA ARG A 13 -24.92 6.26 -10.68
C ARG A 13 -25.41 7.33 -11.66
N ARG A 14 -25.58 8.58 -11.20
CA ARG A 14 -25.99 9.70 -12.07
C ARG A 14 -24.96 9.98 -13.16
N LEU A 15 -23.66 9.94 -12.85
CA LEU A 15 -22.60 10.07 -13.87
C LEU A 15 -22.71 9.02 -14.97
N TYR A 16 -22.81 7.74 -14.59
CA TYR A 16 -22.88 6.66 -15.57
C TYR A 16 -24.17 6.70 -16.40
N ARG A 17 -25.30 7.12 -15.80
CA ARG A 17 -26.56 7.35 -16.54
C ARG A 17 -26.43 8.47 -17.58
N ALA A 18 -25.85 9.61 -17.20
CA ALA A 18 -25.64 10.72 -18.14
C ALA A 18 -24.69 10.31 -19.29
N ALA A 19 -23.58 9.66 -18.95
CA ALA A 19 -22.59 9.21 -19.93
C ALA A 19 -23.18 8.24 -20.98
N ARG A 20 -24.13 7.38 -20.57
CA ARG A 20 -24.85 6.48 -21.49
C ARG A 20 -25.72 7.19 -22.53
N LEU A 21 -26.19 8.39 -22.21
CA LEU A 21 -26.95 9.23 -23.12
C LEU A 21 -26.04 10.11 -23.99
N GLY A 22 -24.72 9.90 -23.94
CA GLY A 22 -23.73 10.76 -24.60
C GLY A 22 -23.57 12.12 -23.92
N LEU A 23 -24.16 12.32 -22.74
CA LEU A 23 -24.11 13.58 -22.01
C LEU A 23 -23.00 13.55 -20.96
N HIS A 24 -22.22 14.62 -20.91
CA HIS A 24 -21.21 14.83 -19.88
C HIS A 24 -21.61 16.02 -19.01
N ASP A 25 -22.18 15.73 -17.84
CA ASP A 25 -22.40 16.71 -16.78
C ASP A 25 -21.02 17.05 -16.16
N ASP A 26 -20.37 18.08 -16.70
CA ASP A 26 -19.00 18.46 -16.33
C ASP A 26 -18.87 18.87 -14.87
N ASP A 27 -19.90 19.50 -14.30
CA ASP A 27 -19.94 19.88 -12.89
C ASP A 27 -20.04 18.66 -11.99
N LEU A 28 -20.88 17.68 -12.35
CA LEU A 28 -20.97 16.43 -11.62
C LEU A 28 -19.68 15.61 -11.73
N LEU A 29 -19.03 15.58 -12.90
CA LEU A 29 -17.75 14.91 -13.12
C LEU A 29 -16.66 15.52 -12.24
N GLN A 30 -16.56 16.85 -12.20
CA GLN A 30 -15.62 17.55 -11.35
C GLN A 30 -15.92 17.28 -9.87
N THR A 31 -17.17 17.38 -9.47
CA THR A 31 -17.60 17.12 -8.08
C THR A 31 -17.19 15.73 -7.62
N VAL A 32 -17.59 14.69 -8.35
CA VAL A 32 -17.27 13.31 -7.97
C VAL A 32 -15.78 13.05 -8.03
N GLY A 33 -15.11 13.52 -9.08
CA GLY A 33 -13.68 13.30 -9.24
C GLY A 33 -12.84 13.97 -8.16
N TRP A 34 -13.18 15.18 -7.72
CA TRP A 34 -12.51 15.84 -6.60
C TRP A 34 -12.84 15.20 -5.25
N GLU A 35 -14.06 14.69 -5.04
CA GLU A 35 -14.38 13.89 -3.83
C GLU A 35 -13.55 12.60 -3.78
N LEU A 36 -13.47 11.87 -4.91
CA LEU A 36 -12.60 10.70 -5.04
C LEU A 36 -11.13 11.07 -4.84
N TYR A 37 -10.67 12.18 -5.42
CA TYR A 37 -9.30 12.67 -5.29
C TYR A 37 -8.94 12.92 -3.82
N GLY A 38 -9.77 13.67 -3.08
CA GLY A 38 -9.53 13.95 -1.67
C GLY A 38 -9.44 12.66 -0.85
N ARG A 39 -10.33 11.71 -1.13
CA ARG A 39 -10.32 10.41 -0.46
C ARG A 39 -9.08 9.59 -0.81
N CYS A 40 -8.67 9.56 -2.07
CA CYS A 40 -7.46 8.91 -2.53
C CYS A 40 -6.21 9.53 -1.89
N ALA A 41 -6.15 10.86 -1.80
CA ALA A 41 -5.04 11.58 -1.18
C ALA A 41 -4.91 11.23 0.30
N ASP A 42 -6.03 11.18 1.03
CA ASP A 42 -6.04 10.78 2.45
C ASP A 42 -5.58 9.33 2.65
N ILE A 43 -6.05 8.40 1.81
CA ILE A 43 -5.61 7.00 1.84
C ILE A 43 -4.11 6.87 1.57
N ALA A 44 -3.61 7.57 0.55
CA ALA A 44 -2.19 7.59 0.22
C ALA A 44 -1.36 8.16 1.38
N ALA A 45 -1.76 9.29 1.95
CA ALA A 45 -1.09 9.92 3.07
C ALA A 45 -1.05 9.00 4.30
N VAL A 46 -2.16 8.33 4.64
CA VAL A 46 -2.21 7.35 5.73
C VAL A 46 -1.29 6.16 5.47
N ALA A 47 -1.22 5.67 4.23
CA ALA A 47 -0.31 4.59 3.87
C ALA A 47 1.16 4.99 4.01
N ASP A 48 1.52 6.23 3.64
CA ASP A 48 2.87 6.77 3.75
C ASP A 48 3.30 6.92 5.21
N VAL A 49 2.38 7.23 6.14
CA VAL A 49 2.69 7.26 7.59
C VAL A 49 3.27 5.94 8.09
N TYR A 50 2.69 4.82 7.66
CA TYR A 50 3.14 3.49 8.10
C TYR A 50 4.42 3.04 7.40
N ARG A 51 4.79 3.69 6.29
CA ARG A 51 6.00 3.40 5.53
C ARG A 51 7.18 4.25 5.98
N ASP A 52 6.96 5.56 6.13
CA ASP A 52 8.02 6.57 6.29
C ASP A 52 8.05 7.15 7.72
N GLY A 53 7.06 6.85 8.56
CA GLY A 53 6.97 7.40 9.92
C GLY A 53 6.59 8.88 10.00
N LEU A 54 6.18 9.47 8.87
CA LEU A 54 5.79 10.87 8.74
C LEU A 54 4.27 11.00 8.89
N VAL A 55 3.81 11.68 9.95
CA VAL A 55 2.39 11.86 10.25
C VAL A 55 1.91 13.22 9.78
N PRO A 56 0.86 13.32 8.94
CA PRO A 56 0.29 14.61 8.58
C PRO A 56 -0.39 15.26 9.79
N CYS A 57 -0.06 16.52 10.05
CA CYS A 57 -0.69 17.31 11.10
C CYS A 57 -2.21 17.42 10.87
N PRO A 58 -3.06 17.19 11.90
CA PRO A 58 -4.50 17.34 11.81
C PRO A 58 -5.01 18.73 11.38
N GLN A 59 -4.20 19.77 11.59
CA GLN A 59 -4.56 21.18 11.36
C GLN A 59 -4.05 21.68 10.00
N CYS A 60 -2.74 21.58 9.72
CA CYS A 60 -2.14 22.12 8.51
C CYS A 60 -1.62 21.05 7.51
N ARG A 61 -1.74 19.76 7.83
CA ARG A 61 -1.23 18.62 7.05
C ARG A 61 0.30 18.53 6.88
N THR A 62 1.07 19.47 7.40
CA THR A 62 2.54 19.39 7.45
C THR A 62 2.98 18.07 8.10
N LYS A 63 3.95 17.41 7.48
CA LYS A 63 4.44 16.10 7.92
C LYS A 63 5.30 16.24 9.17
N VAL A 64 4.88 15.57 10.25
CA VAL A 64 5.58 15.50 11.53
C VAL A 64 6.26 14.14 11.66
N LYS A 65 7.57 14.12 11.85
CA LYS A 65 8.34 12.88 12.05
C LYS A 65 8.02 12.33 13.44
N ARG A 66 7.54 11.10 13.51
CA ARG A 66 7.39 10.39 14.78
C ARG A 66 8.76 9.98 15.32
N ARG A 67 8.89 9.85 16.65
CA ARG A 67 10.05 9.21 17.29
C ARG A 67 9.90 7.68 17.15
N ILE A 68 9.78 7.21 15.92
CA ILE A 68 9.93 5.81 15.59
C ILE A 68 11.39 5.64 15.21
N ASP A 69 12.14 5.06 16.14
CA ASP A 69 13.55 4.74 16.00
C ASP A 69 13.85 4.01 14.67
N PRO A 70 14.95 4.34 13.95
CA PRO A 70 15.47 3.61 12.79
C PRO A 70 15.53 2.09 12.91
N LEU A 71 15.41 1.52 14.11
CA LEU A 71 15.24 0.09 14.39
C LEU A 71 14.09 -0.60 13.64
N PHE A 72 13.12 0.15 13.11
CA PHE A 72 12.10 -0.40 12.21
C PHE A 72 12.58 -0.61 10.76
N HIS A 73 13.74 -0.05 10.40
CA HIS A 73 14.38 -0.18 9.09
C HIS A 73 15.46 -1.28 9.02
N ALA A 74 15.68 -2.04 10.09
CA ALA A 74 16.80 -3.00 10.13
C ALA A 74 16.46 -4.43 10.60
N SER A 75 15.32 -4.70 11.24
CA SER A 75 14.99 -6.08 11.64
C SER A 75 13.49 -6.41 11.65
N ASP A 76 13.12 -7.39 10.81
CA ASP A 76 12.11 -8.42 11.02
C ASP A 76 10.68 -8.01 11.41
N GLY A 77 9.93 -7.48 10.45
CA GLY A 77 8.47 -7.61 10.45
C GLY A 77 7.68 -6.37 10.02
N GLY A 78 8.34 -5.36 9.47
CA GLY A 78 7.81 -4.66 8.31
C GLY A 78 8.47 -5.33 7.11
N THR A 79 7.76 -5.56 6.03
CA THR A 79 8.38 -6.04 4.80
C THR A 79 9.47 -5.04 4.41
N HIS A 80 10.74 -5.44 4.51
CA HIS A 80 11.82 -4.86 3.74
C HIS A 80 11.46 -5.07 2.27
N GLU A 81 10.59 -4.22 1.79
CA GLU A 81 10.28 -4.10 0.38
C GLU A 81 11.43 -3.26 -0.17
N ASN A 82 12.58 -3.91 -0.26
CA ASN A 82 13.74 -3.41 -0.96
C ASN A 82 13.31 -3.22 -2.42
N TRP A 83 12.92 -1.99 -2.71
CA TRP A 83 12.52 -1.60 -4.03
C TRP A 83 13.76 -1.53 -4.90
N PHE A 84 13.58 -1.78 -6.19
CA PHE A 84 14.64 -1.74 -7.17
C PHE A 84 14.09 -1.16 -8.47
N HIS A 85 14.97 -0.62 -9.30
CA HIS A 85 14.58 -0.21 -10.65
C HIS A 85 14.64 -1.41 -11.58
N CYS A 86 13.61 -1.55 -12.42
CA CYS A 86 13.67 -2.48 -13.53
C CYS A 86 14.85 -2.09 -14.43
N PRO A 87 15.79 -3.00 -14.76
CA PRO A 87 16.91 -2.68 -15.64
C PRO A 87 16.47 -2.32 -17.06
N HIS A 88 15.24 -2.70 -17.46
CA HIS A 88 14.74 -2.50 -18.82
C HIS A 88 13.89 -1.26 -19.00
N CYS A 89 13.03 -0.93 -18.03
CA CYS A 89 12.07 0.17 -18.16
C CYS A 89 12.18 1.22 -17.05
N THR A 90 13.22 1.11 -16.22
CA THR A 90 13.53 1.98 -15.07
C THR A 90 12.41 2.14 -14.03
N ALA A 91 11.28 1.45 -14.20
CA ALA A 91 10.18 1.48 -13.25
C ALA A 91 10.64 1.01 -11.87
N ARG A 92 10.23 1.75 -10.84
CA ARG A 92 10.44 1.38 -9.45
C ARG A 92 9.51 0.24 -9.06
N LEU A 93 10.06 -0.89 -8.63
CA LEU A 93 9.33 -2.15 -8.38
C LEU A 93 9.66 -2.75 -7.03
N LEU A 94 8.76 -3.63 -6.57
CA LEU A 94 9.02 -4.57 -5.48
C LEU A 94 9.05 -6.00 -6.01
N TRP A 95 9.86 -6.87 -5.41
CA TRP A 95 9.87 -8.29 -5.77
C TRP A 95 8.53 -8.98 -5.43
N ARG A 96 7.74 -8.41 -4.50
CA ARG A 96 6.36 -8.84 -4.25
C ARG A 96 5.47 -8.52 -5.45
N ASP A 97 5.53 -7.31 -5.98
CA ASP A 97 4.70 -6.88 -7.12
C ASP A 97 4.93 -7.78 -8.34
N CYS A 98 6.18 -8.19 -8.57
CA CYS A 98 6.54 -9.14 -9.63
C CYS A 98 5.90 -10.52 -9.43
N ARG A 99 5.80 -10.99 -8.18
CA ARG A 99 5.13 -12.27 -7.85
C ARG A 99 3.62 -12.17 -7.96
N GLU A 100 3.04 -11.05 -7.51
CA GLU A 100 1.60 -10.81 -7.57
C GLU A 100 1.13 -10.70 -9.02
N PHE A 101 1.88 -9.97 -9.86
CA PHE A 101 1.65 -9.91 -11.30
C PHE A 101 1.58 -11.29 -11.95
N LEU A 102 2.49 -12.22 -11.59
CA LEU A 102 2.46 -13.58 -12.12
C LEU A 102 1.31 -14.44 -11.57
N ARG A 103 0.69 -14.05 -10.45
CA ARG A 103 -0.51 -14.73 -9.92
C ARG A 103 -1.79 -14.21 -10.59
N GLU A 104 -1.82 -12.91 -10.89
CA GLU A 104 -2.90 -12.26 -11.62
C GLU A 104 -2.88 -12.66 -13.10
N SER A 105 -1.70 -12.85 -13.69
CA SER A 105 -1.51 -13.27 -15.08
C SER A 105 -0.49 -14.42 -15.16
N PRO A 106 -0.91 -15.66 -14.86
CA PRO A 106 -0.03 -16.82 -14.86
C PRO A 106 0.61 -17.03 -16.23
N ARG A 107 1.92 -17.21 -16.22
CA ARG A 107 2.72 -17.51 -17.41
C ARG A 107 3.51 -18.78 -17.21
N CYS A 108 3.74 -19.48 -18.29
CA CYS A 108 4.64 -20.61 -18.29
C CYS A 108 6.03 -20.17 -17.88
N PHE A 109 6.65 -21.05 -17.13
CA PHE A 109 7.99 -20.84 -16.62
C PHE A 109 9.10 -21.05 -17.63
N ASP A 110 8.78 -21.65 -18.77
CA ASP A 110 9.71 -22.00 -19.84
C ASP A 110 9.33 -21.29 -21.13
N CYS A 111 8.09 -21.44 -21.58
CA CYS A 111 7.56 -20.85 -22.82
C CYS A 111 7.19 -19.36 -22.66
N HIS A 112 7.03 -18.86 -21.42
CA HIS A 112 6.55 -17.51 -21.07
C HIS A 112 5.16 -17.09 -21.61
N ASN A 113 4.49 -17.95 -22.38
CA ASN A 113 3.10 -17.76 -22.79
C ASN A 113 2.16 -17.74 -21.58
N LEU A 114 1.03 -17.04 -21.72
CA LEU A 114 -0.02 -17.04 -20.72
C LEU A 114 -0.57 -18.46 -20.54
N LEU A 115 -0.81 -18.83 -19.30
CA LEU A 115 -1.45 -20.08 -18.95
C LEU A 115 -2.97 -19.88 -18.95
N SER A 116 -3.67 -20.86 -19.49
CA SER A 116 -5.13 -20.92 -19.44
C SER A 116 -5.57 -21.78 -18.25
N GLY A 117 -6.78 -21.52 -17.73
CA GLY A 117 -7.40 -22.31 -16.66
C GLY A 117 -7.53 -21.61 -15.31
N THR A 118 -8.43 -22.12 -14.47
CA THR A 118 -8.81 -21.53 -13.17
C THR A 118 -8.27 -22.30 -11.98
N GLU A 119 -8.37 -23.62 -11.98
CA GLU A 119 -7.84 -24.52 -10.93
C GLU A 119 -6.56 -25.23 -11.38
N GLU A 120 -6.57 -25.72 -12.62
CA GLU A 120 -5.39 -26.23 -13.31
C GLU A 120 -4.96 -25.27 -14.41
N LEU A 121 -3.68 -24.96 -14.46
CA LEU A 121 -3.07 -24.05 -15.42
C LEU A 121 -2.33 -24.84 -16.50
N TRP A 122 -2.52 -24.53 -17.78
CA TRP A 122 -1.81 -25.18 -18.89
C TRP A 122 -1.16 -24.18 -19.87
N CYS A 123 0.06 -24.46 -20.36
CA CYS A 123 0.69 -23.76 -21.50
C CYS A 123 0.45 -24.53 -22.79
N SER A 124 0.40 -23.82 -23.92
CA SER A 124 0.46 -24.39 -25.27
C SER A 124 1.69 -25.27 -25.55
N CYS A 125 2.75 -25.18 -24.74
CA CYS A 125 3.92 -26.06 -24.80
C CYS A 125 3.71 -27.41 -24.08
N GLY A 126 2.47 -27.74 -23.70
CA GLY A 126 2.10 -29.02 -23.08
C GLY A 126 2.29 -29.11 -21.56
N LYS A 127 2.83 -28.08 -20.91
CA LYS A 127 3.07 -28.08 -19.45
C LYS A 127 1.82 -27.72 -18.66
N ARG A 128 1.62 -28.39 -17.53
CA ARG A 128 0.46 -28.22 -16.63
C ARG A 128 0.91 -28.00 -15.19
N TRP A 129 0.12 -27.22 -14.45
CA TRP A 129 0.33 -26.96 -13.03
C TRP A 129 -1.00 -26.92 -12.29
N ASP A 130 -1.07 -27.54 -11.12
CA ASP A 130 -2.04 -27.16 -10.10
C ASP A 130 -1.77 -25.72 -9.64
N ARG A 131 -2.81 -24.92 -9.39
CA ARG A 131 -2.66 -23.49 -9.04
C ARG A 131 -1.90 -23.25 -7.73
N LYS A 132 -2.07 -24.10 -6.72
CA LYS A 132 -1.30 -24.00 -5.46
C LYS A 132 0.16 -24.36 -5.69
N ALA A 133 0.42 -25.39 -6.50
CA ALA A 133 1.77 -25.75 -6.92
C ALA A 133 2.43 -24.60 -7.69
N TYR A 134 1.72 -23.99 -8.64
CA TYR A 134 2.18 -22.82 -9.38
C TYR A 134 2.57 -21.66 -8.44
N HIS A 135 1.68 -21.28 -7.50
CA HIS A 135 1.95 -20.23 -6.53
C HIS A 135 3.18 -20.52 -5.65
N ARG A 136 3.40 -21.78 -5.26
CA ARG A 136 4.62 -22.20 -4.54
C ARG A 136 5.86 -22.00 -5.41
N SER A 137 5.82 -22.43 -6.67
CA SER A 137 6.92 -22.22 -7.61
C SER A 137 7.25 -20.73 -7.79
N VAL A 138 6.24 -19.86 -7.95
CA VAL A 138 6.44 -18.40 -8.05
C VAL A 138 7.18 -17.83 -6.84
N LYS A 139 6.92 -18.34 -5.63
CA LYS A 139 7.55 -17.84 -4.40
C LYS A 139 9.05 -18.10 -4.37
N ALA A 140 9.50 -19.22 -4.92
CA ALA A 140 10.90 -19.66 -4.90
C ALA A 140 11.74 -19.08 -6.04
N ARG A 141 11.12 -18.55 -7.11
CA ARG A 141 11.87 -18.09 -8.29
C ARG A 141 12.70 -16.85 -8.04
N VAL A 142 13.88 -16.86 -8.66
CA VAL A 142 14.84 -15.75 -8.71
C VAL A 142 14.76 -14.94 -9.99
N ARG A 143 13.94 -15.33 -10.97
CA ARG A 143 13.66 -14.55 -12.19
C ARG A 143 12.15 -14.49 -12.39
N LEU A 144 11.62 -13.28 -12.57
CA LEU A 144 10.20 -13.01 -12.76
C LEU A 144 10.03 -11.91 -13.82
N PRO A 145 8.90 -11.83 -14.52
CA PRO A 145 8.64 -10.75 -15.46
C PRO A 145 8.35 -9.44 -14.70
N CYS A 146 8.82 -8.34 -15.26
CA CYS A 146 8.48 -7.00 -14.82
C CYS A 146 6.98 -6.73 -15.03
N PRO A 147 6.22 -6.27 -14.01
CA PRO A 147 4.80 -5.92 -14.16
C PRO A 147 4.53 -4.75 -15.11
N ARG A 148 5.57 -4.02 -15.55
CA ARG A 148 5.45 -2.82 -16.39
C ARG A 148 5.82 -3.09 -17.85
N CYS A 149 6.94 -3.77 -18.10
CA CYS A 149 7.42 -4.04 -19.45
C CYS A 149 7.38 -5.52 -19.85
N GLY A 150 6.97 -6.43 -18.96
CA GLY A 150 6.91 -7.87 -19.25
C GLY A 150 8.27 -8.58 -19.33
N LEU A 151 9.37 -7.84 -19.50
CA LEU A 151 10.72 -8.41 -19.60
C LEU A 151 11.16 -9.08 -18.30
N MET A 152 11.92 -10.18 -18.44
CA MET A 152 12.41 -10.96 -17.32
C MET A 152 13.48 -10.19 -16.54
N ILE A 153 13.29 -10.10 -15.23
CA ILE A 153 14.17 -9.43 -14.29
C ILE A 153 14.60 -10.43 -13.21
N ARG A 154 15.88 -10.34 -12.81
CA ARG A 154 16.43 -11.16 -11.72
C ARG A 154 16.07 -10.54 -10.38
N LYS A 155 15.85 -11.37 -9.38
CA LYS A 155 15.69 -10.96 -7.99
C LYS A 155 16.93 -10.17 -7.62
N PRO A 156 16.80 -8.91 -7.19
CA PRO A 156 17.96 -8.15 -6.77
C PRO A 156 18.61 -8.91 -5.62
N VAL A 157 19.91 -9.15 -5.76
CA VAL A 157 20.73 -9.60 -4.65
C VAL A 157 20.94 -8.35 -3.81
N PHE A 158 20.11 -8.20 -2.79
CA PHE A 158 20.46 -7.29 -1.71
C PHE A 158 21.57 -8.02 -0.97
N GLU A 159 22.80 -7.54 -1.09
CA GLU A 159 23.88 -7.97 -0.22
C GLU A 159 23.30 -8.00 1.20
N SER A 160 23.29 -9.19 1.81
CA SER A 160 23.11 -9.25 3.25
C SER A 160 24.14 -8.28 3.81
N LYS A 161 23.70 -7.36 4.66
CA LYS A 161 24.60 -6.45 5.37
C LYS A 161 25.44 -7.25 6.37
N GLU A 162 26.24 -8.20 5.89
CA GLU A 162 27.16 -9.02 6.66
C GLU A 162 28.62 -8.83 6.23
N GLN A 163 28.91 -8.08 5.16
CA GLN A 163 30.30 -7.80 4.76
C GLN A 163 30.59 -6.35 4.32
N VAL A 164 29.76 -5.39 4.71
CA VAL A 164 30.28 -4.02 4.82
C VAL A 164 31.05 -3.98 6.13
N VAL A 165 32.37 -3.78 6.02
CA VAL A 165 33.32 -3.40 7.06
C VAL A 165 32.60 -2.95 8.33
N ARG A 166 32.90 -3.63 9.46
CA ARG A 166 32.51 -3.26 10.83
C ARG A 166 32.99 -1.85 11.19
N HIS A 167 32.51 -0.81 10.51
CA HIS A 167 32.25 0.42 11.21
C HIS A 167 31.23 0.05 12.27
N ARG A 168 31.64 0.18 13.53
CA ARG A 168 30.77 0.30 14.71
C ARG A 168 29.60 1.23 14.35
N ARG A 169 28.55 0.72 13.70
CA ARG A 169 27.22 1.29 13.86
C ARG A 169 26.95 1.02 15.32
N SER A 170 27.03 2.09 16.12
CA SER A 170 26.57 2.12 17.49
C SER A 170 25.34 1.24 17.56
N ARG A 171 25.41 0.18 18.38
CA ARG A 171 24.23 -0.61 18.69
C ARG A 171 23.16 0.41 19.08
N PRO A 172 22.05 0.51 18.35
CA PRO A 172 21.05 1.53 18.65
C PRO A 172 20.70 1.38 20.12
N GLU A 173 20.96 2.43 20.89
CA GLU A 173 20.75 2.45 22.33
C GLU A 173 19.25 2.38 22.55
N ILE A 174 18.75 1.20 22.93
CA ILE A 174 17.33 1.03 23.17
C ILE A 174 17.06 1.50 24.59
N GLU A 175 16.16 2.45 24.79
CA GLU A 175 15.76 2.84 26.14
C GLU A 175 14.97 1.71 26.82
N CYS A 176 15.39 1.33 28.03
CA CYS A 176 14.65 0.39 28.86
C CYS A 176 13.29 1.01 29.24
N PRO A 177 12.16 0.33 28.97
CA PRO A 177 10.84 0.88 29.30
C PRO A 177 10.58 0.95 30.82
N LYS A 178 11.38 0.28 31.66
CA LYS A 178 11.22 0.27 33.12
C LYS A 178 12.06 1.34 33.82
N CYS A 179 13.30 1.56 33.38
CA CYS A 179 14.24 2.45 34.07
C CYS A 179 14.92 3.49 33.15
N GLN A 180 14.56 3.53 31.87
CA GLN A 180 15.12 4.43 30.84
C GLN A 180 16.62 4.28 30.55
N ALA A 181 17.35 3.46 31.32
CA ALA A 181 18.74 3.12 31.01
C ALA A 181 18.87 2.38 29.67
N VAL A 182 20.08 2.33 29.14
CA VAL A 182 20.38 1.62 27.89
C VAL A 182 20.09 0.11 28.05
N ALA A 183 19.37 -0.42 27.08
CA ALA A 183 19.04 -1.83 26.91
C ALA A 183 19.53 -2.33 25.56
N PHE A 184 19.82 -3.63 25.48
CA PHE A 184 20.43 -4.26 24.32
C PHE A 184 19.52 -5.32 23.72
N HIS A 185 19.57 -5.47 22.40
CA HIS A 185 18.93 -6.60 21.73
C HIS A 185 19.84 -7.82 21.77
N VAL A 186 19.46 -8.83 22.53
CA VAL A 186 20.24 -10.06 22.79
C VAL A 186 19.33 -11.27 22.58
N HIS A 187 19.72 -12.18 21.66
CA HIS A 187 19.00 -13.42 21.34
C HIS A 187 17.47 -13.28 21.16
N GLY A 188 17.03 -12.23 20.46
CA GLY A 188 15.59 -12.00 20.22
C GLY A 188 14.84 -11.36 21.40
N ASN A 189 15.55 -10.90 22.43
CA ASN A 189 15.02 -10.17 23.57
C ASN A 189 15.64 -8.77 23.67
N ILE A 190 14.91 -7.84 24.27
CA ILE A 190 15.50 -6.63 24.87
C ILE A 190 15.89 -6.97 26.30
N GLU A 191 17.13 -6.69 26.66
CA GLU A 191 17.69 -6.92 27.99
C GLU A 191 18.31 -5.63 28.53
N CYS A 192 17.89 -5.19 29.71
CA CYS A 192 18.45 -4.03 30.39
C CYS A 192 19.46 -4.48 31.45
N ALA A 193 20.70 -4.01 31.34
CA ALA A 193 21.77 -4.33 32.28
C ALA A 193 21.57 -3.70 33.67
N VAL A 194 20.82 -2.58 33.76
CA VAL A 194 20.65 -1.84 35.03
C VAL A 194 19.55 -2.45 35.89
N CYS A 195 18.37 -2.73 35.33
CA CYS A 195 17.21 -3.21 36.12
C CYS A 195 16.81 -4.66 35.86
N GLY A 196 17.60 -5.39 35.05
CA GLY A 196 17.33 -6.78 34.67
C GLY A 196 16.09 -6.97 33.80
N TYR A 197 15.49 -5.90 33.27
CA TYR A 197 14.30 -5.99 32.44
C TYR A 197 14.55 -6.80 31.19
N LYS A 198 13.78 -7.87 31.00
CA LYS A 198 13.84 -8.75 29.83
C LYS A 198 12.47 -8.87 29.16
N ARG A 199 12.43 -8.69 27.83
CA ARG A 199 11.20 -8.88 27.06
C ARG A 199 11.50 -9.36 25.65
N ARG A 200 10.61 -10.18 25.07
CA ARG A 200 10.72 -10.57 23.67
C ARG A 200 10.72 -9.34 22.76
N TRP A 201 11.67 -9.27 21.83
CA TRP A 201 11.84 -8.18 20.87
C TRP A 201 10.56 -7.90 20.08
N ARG A 202 9.86 -8.97 19.67
CA ARG A 202 8.57 -8.89 18.96
C ARG A 202 7.52 -8.11 19.75
N ASP A 203 7.45 -8.33 21.06
CA ASP A 203 6.43 -7.71 21.91
C ASP A 203 6.83 -6.29 22.33
N TYR A 204 8.12 -6.05 22.53
CA TYR A 204 8.67 -4.70 22.66
C TYR A 204 8.33 -3.82 21.44
N ARG A 205 8.58 -4.33 20.23
CA ARG A 205 8.19 -3.67 18.96
C ARG A 205 6.68 -3.41 18.86
N LYS A 206 5.85 -4.37 19.28
CA LYS A 206 4.39 -4.16 19.34
C LYS A 206 4.03 -3.03 20.31
N SER A 207 4.69 -2.93 21.47
CA SER A 207 4.45 -1.82 22.40
C SER A 207 4.89 -0.48 21.84
N LEU A 208 6.02 -0.40 21.13
CA LEU A 208 6.43 0.84 20.45
C LEU A 208 5.40 1.29 19.41
N LYS A 209 4.85 0.36 18.60
CA LYS A 209 3.76 0.67 17.65
C LYS A 209 2.48 1.17 18.35
N LYS A 210 2.29 0.82 19.62
CA LYS A 210 1.15 1.21 20.46
C LYS A 210 1.46 2.40 21.39
N ARG A 211 2.70 2.88 21.48
CA ARG A 211 3.07 4.01 22.33
C ARG A 211 2.29 5.25 21.89
N ASP A 212 1.56 5.84 22.83
CA ASP A 212 0.82 7.07 22.58
C ASP A 212 1.74 8.27 22.78
N GLU A 213 2.56 8.54 21.78
CA GLU A 213 3.47 9.69 21.81
C GLU A 213 2.73 10.99 21.45
N ARG A 214 3.17 12.10 22.06
CA ARG A 214 2.76 13.46 21.72
C ARG A 214 3.61 13.94 20.55
N LEU A 215 2.94 14.39 19.50
CA LEU A 215 3.54 14.94 18.29
C LEU A 215 3.25 16.43 18.25
N GLU A 216 4.19 17.21 17.75
CA GLU A 216 4.07 18.66 17.64
C GLU A 216 4.45 19.10 16.23
N CYS A 217 3.60 19.93 15.65
CA CYS A 217 3.81 20.43 14.31
C CYS A 217 4.61 21.73 14.33
N ALA A 218 5.87 21.67 13.88
CA ALA A 218 6.74 22.85 13.78
C ALA A 218 6.16 23.99 12.91
N SER A 219 5.22 23.68 12.00
CA SER A 219 4.63 24.68 11.09
C SER A 219 3.43 25.42 11.67
N CYS A 220 2.68 24.86 12.62
CA CYS A 220 1.48 25.51 13.16
C CYS A 220 1.38 25.45 14.70
N GLY A 221 2.37 24.89 15.39
CA GLY A 221 2.38 24.69 16.84
C GLY A 221 1.40 23.64 17.34
N HIS A 222 0.54 23.08 16.47
CA HIS A 222 -0.48 22.13 16.91
C HIS A 222 0.13 20.86 17.50
N SER A 223 -0.32 20.52 18.71
CA SER A 223 0.09 19.31 19.42
C SER A 223 -1.03 18.27 19.46
N PHE A 224 -0.70 17.02 19.12
CA PHE A 224 -1.67 15.93 19.02
C PHE A 224 -1.05 14.58 19.40
N ARG A 225 -1.90 13.63 19.78
CA ARG A 225 -1.48 12.28 20.21
C ARG A 225 -1.53 11.26 19.07
N TRP A 226 -0.53 10.38 18.99
CA TRP A 226 -0.46 9.34 17.96
C TRP A 226 -1.67 8.41 17.97
N GLN A 227 -2.15 7.95 19.12
CA GLN A 227 -3.30 7.04 19.17
C GLN A 227 -4.59 7.73 18.71
N ALA A 228 -4.77 9.01 19.06
CA ALA A 228 -5.89 9.80 18.58
C ALA A 228 -5.86 9.94 17.05
N TRP A 229 -4.69 10.29 16.49
CA TRP A 229 -4.48 10.34 15.05
C TRP A 229 -4.76 8.99 14.38
N ARG A 230 -4.18 7.91 14.91
CA ARG A 230 -4.32 6.54 14.40
C ARG A 230 -5.75 6.04 14.44
N LYS A 231 -6.49 6.35 15.51
CA LYS A 231 -7.92 6.02 15.63
C LYS A 231 -8.72 6.72 14.54
N SER A 232 -8.43 8.00 14.29
CA SER A 232 -9.09 8.76 13.21
C SER A 232 -8.78 8.20 11.81
N ALA A 233 -7.55 7.72 11.58
CA ALA A 233 -7.11 7.20 10.29
C ALA A 233 -7.56 5.76 10.01
N ARG A 234 -8.19 5.07 10.99
CA ARG A 234 -8.52 3.63 10.90
C ARG A 234 -9.33 3.29 9.65
N SER A 235 -10.27 4.14 9.27
CA SER A 235 -11.15 3.96 8.11
C SER A 235 -10.48 4.21 6.75
N LEU A 236 -9.19 4.57 6.73
CA LEU A 236 -8.41 4.86 5.52
C LEU A 236 -7.29 3.83 5.30
N ARG A 237 -7.12 2.89 6.24
CA ARG A 237 -6.03 1.92 6.18
C ARG A 237 -6.32 0.88 5.11
N THR A 238 -5.35 0.69 4.23
CA THR A 238 -5.38 -0.35 3.20
C THR A 238 -4.00 -0.99 3.09
N GLY A 239 -3.98 -2.29 2.79
CA GLY A 239 -2.74 -2.98 2.38
C GLY A 239 -2.30 -2.62 0.96
N ASN A 240 -3.16 -1.97 0.18
CA ASN A 240 -2.93 -1.65 -1.22
C ASN A 240 -3.36 -0.21 -1.55
N PRO A 241 -2.46 0.78 -1.35
CA PRO A 241 -2.74 2.19 -1.64
C PRO A 241 -2.52 2.55 -3.12
N ARG A 242 -2.13 1.59 -3.98
CA ARG A 242 -1.71 1.88 -5.36
C ARG A 242 -2.81 2.54 -6.22
N PRO A 243 -4.07 2.05 -6.24
CA PRO A 243 -5.13 2.71 -7.01
C PRO A 243 -5.36 4.17 -6.58
N ALA A 244 -5.27 4.45 -5.27
CA ALA A 244 -5.39 5.79 -4.74
C ALA A 244 -4.26 6.71 -5.21
N ARG A 245 -3.00 6.24 -5.16
CA ARG A 245 -1.84 7.02 -5.64
C ARG A 245 -1.94 7.32 -7.14
N GLU A 246 -2.25 6.31 -7.95
CA GLU A 246 -2.40 6.48 -9.40
C GLU A 246 -3.52 7.48 -9.73
N PHE A 247 -4.61 7.49 -8.95
CA PHE A 247 -5.69 8.46 -9.14
C PHE A 247 -5.27 9.89 -8.81
N VAL A 248 -4.60 10.10 -7.66
CA VAL A 248 -4.10 11.42 -7.24
C VAL A 248 -3.13 12.00 -8.28
N GLU A 249 -2.25 11.16 -8.84
CA GLU A 249 -1.28 11.60 -9.83
C GLU A 249 -1.92 12.02 -11.17
N ARG A 250 -2.96 11.31 -11.60
CA ARG A 250 -3.53 11.46 -12.94
C ARG A 250 -4.70 12.43 -13.01
N TRP A 251 -5.54 12.49 -11.97
CA TRP A 251 -6.77 13.30 -11.99
C TRP A 251 -6.53 14.78 -12.36
N PRO A 252 -5.56 15.50 -11.77
CA PRO A 252 -5.31 16.90 -12.12
C PRO A 252 -4.86 17.13 -13.58
N LYS A 253 -4.38 16.07 -14.25
CA LYS A 253 -3.93 16.10 -15.65
C LYS A 253 -5.10 15.90 -16.64
N CYS A 254 -6.28 15.48 -16.16
CA CYS A 254 -7.45 15.24 -16.99
C CYS A 254 -8.16 16.57 -17.34
N ARG A 255 -7.96 17.05 -18.58
CA ARG A 255 -8.53 18.32 -19.07
C ARG A 255 -9.92 18.20 -19.70
N THR A 256 -10.26 17.04 -20.26
CA THR A 256 -11.53 16.81 -20.95
C THR A 256 -12.50 15.97 -20.12
N ALA A 257 -13.80 16.14 -20.35
CA ALA A 257 -14.86 15.34 -19.73
C ALA A 257 -14.63 13.83 -19.91
N LYS A 258 -14.32 13.43 -21.15
CA LYS A 258 -13.98 12.04 -21.50
C LYS A 258 -12.78 11.51 -20.70
N ALA A 259 -11.69 12.28 -20.62
CA ALA A 259 -10.51 11.87 -19.86
C ALA A 259 -10.80 11.73 -18.36
N ARG A 260 -11.63 12.62 -17.79
CA ARG A 260 -12.08 12.56 -16.39
C ARG A 260 -12.92 11.31 -16.14
N MET A 261 -13.89 11.03 -17.02
CA MET A 261 -14.73 9.84 -16.92
C MET A 261 -13.90 8.55 -16.97
N ILE A 262 -12.97 8.43 -17.93
CA ILE A 262 -12.03 7.30 -18.02
C ILE A 262 -11.23 7.13 -16.73
N GLN A 263 -10.78 8.24 -16.13
CA GLN A 263 -9.99 8.18 -14.90
C GLN A 263 -10.81 7.75 -13.68
N ILE A 264 -12.08 8.15 -13.58
CA ILE A 264 -13.03 7.66 -12.57
C ILE A 264 -13.28 6.17 -12.78
N ASP A 265 -13.56 5.75 -14.01
CA ASP A 265 -13.86 4.37 -14.37
C ASP A 265 -12.69 3.42 -14.04
N ARG A 266 -11.46 3.79 -14.41
CA ARG A 266 -10.24 3.04 -14.04
C ARG A 266 -10.09 2.83 -12.54
N LEU A 267 -10.43 3.84 -11.73
CA LEU A 267 -10.42 3.67 -10.27
C LEU A 267 -11.50 2.67 -9.85
N LEU A 268 -12.73 2.82 -10.33
CA LEU A 268 -13.84 1.93 -9.96
C LEU A 268 -13.57 0.47 -10.35
N GLN A 269 -13.01 0.22 -11.54
CA GLN A 269 -12.56 -1.11 -11.95
C GLN A 269 -11.48 -1.68 -11.02
N ALA A 270 -10.48 -0.88 -10.65
CA ALA A 270 -9.44 -1.30 -9.70
C ALA A 270 -10.00 -1.60 -8.30
N LEU A 271 -11.06 -0.91 -7.88
CA LEU A 271 -11.77 -1.17 -6.62
C LEU A 271 -12.64 -2.43 -6.70
N HIS A 272 -13.25 -2.69 -7.86
CA HIS A 272 -14.11 -3.84 -8.13
C HIS A 272 -13.31 -5.15 -8.13
N GLY A 273 -12.25 -5.24 -8.95
CA GLY A 273 -11.43 -6.44 -9.07
C GLY A 273 -10.70 -6.86 -7.78
N ARG A 274 -10.63 -5.97 -6.77
CA ARG A 274 -9.91 -6.20 -5.50
C ARG A 274 -10.82 -6.38 -4.29
N GLY A 275 -12.14 -6.37 -4.46
CA GLY A 275 -13.20 -6.83 -3.53
C GLY A 275 -13.35 -6.12 -2.17
N ALA A 276 -12.25 -5.74 -1.52
CA ALA A 276 -12.23 -5.19 -0.16
C ALA A 276 -11.96 -3.68 -0.10
N LEU A 277 -11.58 -3.05 -1.21
CA LEU A 277 -11.18 -1.63 -1.21
C LEU A 277 -12.36 -0.68 -1.35
N ALA A 278 -13.37 -1.03 -2.14
CA ALA A 278 -14.48 -0.13 -2.47
C ALA A 278 -15.19 0.51 -1.25
N PRO A 279 -15.41 -0.19 -0.11
CA PRO A 279 -16.00 0.42 1.09
C PRO A 279 -15.19 1.57 1.72
N LEU A 280 -13.89 1.68 1.37
CA LEU A 280 -13.05 2.81 1.79
C LEU A 280 -13.35 4.08 1.01
N PHE A 281 -13.90 3.97 -0.21
CA PHE A 281 -14.12 5.09 -1.12
C PHE A 281 -15.59 5.47 -1.23
N ILE A 282 -16.49 4.50 -1.16
CA ILE A 282 -17.91 4.66 -1.47
C ILE A 282 -18.74 4.41 -0.21
N VAL A 283 -19.77 5.23 0.01
CA VAL A 283 -20.72 5.05 1.12
C VAL A 283 -21.60 3.83 0.84
N GLY A 284 -21.73 2.92 1.80
CA GLY A 284 -22.67 1.80 1.71
C GLY A 284 -22.12 0.51 2.30
N ALA A 285 -22.99 -0.51 2.37
CA ALA A 285 -22.58 -1.87 2.68
C ALA A 285 -21.78 -2.46 1.52
N ALA A 286 -20.79 -3.31 1.81
CA ALA A 286 -19.92 -3.90 0.79
C ALA A 286 -20.70 -4.63 -0.32
N ARG A 287 -21.80 -5.33 0.04
CA ARG A 287 -22.68 -6.01 -0.92
C ARG A 287 -23.34 -5.03 -1.91
N ASN A 288 -23.87 -3.90 -1.43
CA ASN A 288 -24.55 -2.91 -2.26
C ASN A 288 -23.55 -2.19 -3.19
N ILE A 289 -22.35 -1.92 -2.68
CA ILE A 289 -21.27 -1.32 -3.48
C ILE A 289 -20.83 -2.29 -4.57
N ARG A 290 -20.66 -3.58 -4.25
CA ARG A 290 -20.29 -4.60 -5.21
C ARG A 290 -21.34 -4.74 -6.31
N GLN A 291 -22.62 -4.88 -5.95
CA GLN A 291 -23.72 -4.92 -6.91
C GLN A 291 -23.73 -3.70 -7.84
N MET A 292 -23.53 -2.49 -7.30
CA MET A 292 -23.43 -1.29 -8.12
C MET A 292 -22.24 -1.32 -9.09
N LEU A 293 -21.10 -1.87 -8.67
CA LEU A 293 -19.93 -2.00 -9.55
C LEU A 293 -20.12 -3.10 -10.60
N ASP A 294 -20.78 -4.21 -10.23
CA ASP A 294 -21.19 -5.26 -11.18
C ASP A 294 -22.15 -4.69 -12.23
N GLU A 295 -23.12 -3.86 -11.79
CA GLU A 295 -24.03 -3.13 -12.67
C GLU A 295 -23.28 -2.24 -13.66
N PHE A 296 -22.15 -1.61 -13.30
CA PHE A 296 -21.38 -0.78 -14.24
C PHE A 296 -20.50 -1.62 -15.17
N ALA A 297 -19.93 -2.72 -14.67
CA ALA A 297 -19.08 -3.61 -15.45
C ALA A 297 -19.84 -4.33 -16.57
N SER A 298 -21.14 -4.59 -16.39
CA SER A 298 -22.00 -5.24 -17.41
C SER A 298 -22.44 -4.33 -18.54
N GLN A 299 -22.00 -3.07 -18.54
CA GLN A 299 -22.47 -2.01 -19.46
C GLN A 299 -21.39 -1.56 -20.44
N ILE A 300 -20.22 -2.19 -20.38
CA ILE A 300 -19.07 -2.04 -21.27
C ILE A 300 -19.09 -3.23 -22.24
#